data_AF-A0A931X6A2-F1
#
_entry.id   AF-A0A931X6A2-F1
#
_cell.length_a   1.000
_cell.length_b   1.000
_cell.length_c   1.000
_cell.angle_alpha   90.00
_cell.angle_beta   90.00
_cell.angle_gamma   90.00
#
_symmetry.space_group_name_H-M   'P 1'
#
loop_
_entity.id
_entity.type
_entity.pdbx_description
1 polymer ?
#
loop_
_entity_poly.entity_id
_entity_poly.type
_entity_poly.pdbx_seq_one_letter_code
_entity_poly.pdbx_strand_id
1 'polypeptide(L)'
;MVERTPVGSGIPDVYLRFAKQLQGTDVVISFNWDCLLEAALSQVGRFYSYSFEGNAVPLAKLHGSIDWRLGLPDTLSLPWQPVGFDDGLMQTPIHSCSELRLLNAWNGAGRGPLGEIQPLIVLPGYGKAFDVRQLAWLWYKPEFAFGSTHDVFIIGLSLSRDDFIIRSLFLHNLPYVTSMSGVPGRSIYIINPDPATRDNYAFLLGLPFVRFLCEPFSEAHVAIMEKCLP
;
A
#
# COMPACT_ATOMS: atom_id res chain seq x y z
N MET A 1 -4.15 -17.26 -3.57
CA MET A 1 -3.84 -15.82 -3.41
C MET A 1 -2.65 -15.45 -4.26
N VAL A 2 -1.45 -15.93 -3.87
CA VAL A 2 -0.19 -15.80 -4.61
C VAL A 2 -0.29 -16.37 -6.02
N GLU A 3 -1.07 -17.46 -6.20
CA GLU A 3 -1.41 -18.04 -7.51
C GLU A 3 -1.96 -17.05 -8.55
N ARG A 4 -2.61 -15.97 -8.07
CA ARG A 4 -3.25 -14.96 -8.94
C ARG A 4 -2.45 -13.67 -9.01
N THR A 5 -1.37 -13.52 -8.25
CA THR A 5 -0.49 -12.36 -8.30
C THR A 5 0.50 -12.55 -9.45
N PRO A 6 0.45 -11.73 -10.51
CA PRO A 6 1.40 -11.86 -11.61
C PRO A 6 2.84 -11.59 -11.16
N VAL A 7 3.79 -12.33 -11.73
CA VAL A 7 5.24 -12.18 -11.45
C VAL A 7 6.04 -12.26 -12.75
N GLY A 8 7.23 -11.64 -12.78
CA GLY A 8 8.12 -11.65 -13.93
C GLY A 8 7.43 -11.14 -15.20
N SER A 9 7.50 -11.90 -16.30
CA SER A 9 6.86 -11.51 -17.57
C SER A 9 5.33 -11.44 -17.52
N GLY A 10 4.69 -11.90 -16.43
CA GLY A 10 3.25 -11.81 -16.25
C GLY A 10 2.76 -10.47 -15.69
N ILE A 11 3.65 -9.63 -15.16
CA ILE A 11 3.27 -8.32 -14.59
C ILE A 11 2.76 -7.40 -15.72
N PRO A 12 1.54 -6.83 -15.61
CA PRO A 12 1.03 -5.95 -16.66
C PRO A 12 1.88 -4.68 -16.80
N ASP A 13 2.08 -4.23 -18.05
CA ASP A 13 2.96 -3.10 -18.38
C ASP A 13 2.62 -1.81 -17.62
N VAL A 14 1.33 -1.56 -17.36
CA VAL A 14 0.89 -0.39 -16.59
C VAL A 14 1.50 -0.36 -15.18
N TYR A 15 1.65 -1.53 -14.51
CA TYR A 15 2.28 -1.62 -13.19
C TYR A 15 3.79 -1.43 -13.29
N LEU A 16 4.43 -1.95 -14.34
CA LEU A 16 5.87 -1.75 -14.55
C LEU A 16 6.20 -0.28 -14.84
N ARG A 17 5.38 0.41 -15.64
CA ARG A 17 5.55 1.85 -15.89
C ARG A 17 5.30 2.67 -14.63
N PHE A 18 4.23 2.38 -13.89
CA PHE A 18 3.98 3.00 -12.59
C PHE A 18 5.18 2.82 -11.65
N ALA A 19 5.69 1.59 -11.50
CA ALA A 19 6.84 1.30 -10.65
C ALA A 19 8.13 2.03 -11.08
N LYS A 20 8.37 2.22 -12.39
CA LYS A 20 9.55 2.95 -12.89
C LYS A 20 9.57 4.42 -12.48
N GLN A 21 8.40 5.03 -12.35
CA GLN A 21 8.24 6.45 -12.05
C GLN A 21 8.44 6.76 -10.58
N LEU A 22 8.13 5.81 -9.69
CA LEU A 22 8.27 5.99 -8.25
C LEU A 22 9.73 6.30 -7.87
N GLN A 23 9.88 7.35 -7.07
CA GLN A 23 11.14 7.85 -6.52
C GLN A 23 11.20 7.62 -5.00
N GLY A 24 12.39 7.73 -4.42
CA GLY A 24 12.55 7.60 -2.95
C GLY A 24 11.82 8.67 -2.14
N THR A 25 11.39 9.76 -2.78
CA THR A 25 10.57 10.83 -2.18
C THR A 25 9.07 10.56 -2.23
N ASP A 26 8.63 9.59 -3.04
CA ASP A 26 7.21 9.26 -3.21
C ASP A 26 6.77 8.26 -2.15
N VAL A 27 5.68 8.53 -1.45
CA VAL A 27 5.13 7.61 -0.46
C VAL A 27 3.97 6.81 -1.05
N VAL A 28 4.07 5.48 -1.01
CA VAL A 28 2.98 4.60 -1.41
C VAL A 28 2.26 4.06 -0.17
N ILE A 29 0.96 4.31 -0.09
CA ILE A 29 0.07 3.69 0.89
C ILE A 29 -0.79 2.66 0.16
N SER A 30 -0.67 1.39 0.54
CA SER A 30 -1.39 0.27 -0.04
C SER A 30 -2.35 -0.37 0.96
N PHE A 31 -3.59 -0.57 0.53
CA PHE A 31 -4.58 -1.40 1.19
C PHE A 31 -4.61 -2.83 0.62
N ASN A 32 -3.82 -3.08 -0.43
CA ASN A 32 -3.64 -4.40 -1.00
C ASN A 32 -2.64 -5.19 -0.16
N TRP A 33 -2.98 -6.45 0.03
CA TRP A 33 -2.21 -7.45 0.77
C TRP A 33 -1.38 -8.33 -0.16
N ASP A 34 -1.68 -8.34 -1.46
CA ASP A 34 -0.81 -8.93 -2.47
C ASP A 34 0.51 -8.15 -2.62
N CYS A 35 1.50 -8.78 -3.24
CA CYS A 35 2.83 -8.20 -3.46
C CYS A 35 3.08 -7.77 -4.92
N LEU A 36 2.03 -7.42 -5.68
CA LEU A 36 2.20 -7.07 -7.10
C LEU A 36 3.09 -5.84 -7.29
N LEU A 37 2.95 -4.82 -6.46
CA LEU A 37 3.77 -3.62 -6.54
C LEU A 37 5.24 -3.92 -6.21
N GLU A 38 5.50 -4.70 -5.17
CA GLU A 38 6.84 -5.12 -4.77
C GLU A 38 7.51 -5.96 -5.86
N ALA A 39 6.74 -6.83 -6.52
CA ALA A 39 7.21 -7.59 -7.68
C ALA A 39 7.53 -6.67 -8.86
N ALA A 40 6.66 -5.69 -9.15
CA ALA A 40 6.88 -4.71 -10.21
C ALA A 40 8.13 -3.85 -9.95
N LEU A 41 8.29 -3.31 -8.73
CA LEU A 41 9.45 -2.53 -8.31
C LEU A 41 10.75 -3.35 -8.44
N SER A 42 10.75 -4.59 -7.96
CA SER A 42 11.89 -5.50 -8.09
C SER A 42 12.26 -5.74 -9.55
N GLN A 43 11.27 -5.95 -10.41
CA GLN A 43 11.47 -6.21 -11.85
C GLN A 43 12.05 -5.00 -12.59
N VAL A 44 11.76 -3.78 -12.15
CA VAL A 44 12.31 -2.55 -12.75
C VAL A 44 13.56 -2.04 -12.05
N GLY A 45 14.11 -2.80 -11.10
CA GLY A 45 15.34 -2.46 -10.37
C GLY A 45 15.17 -1.32 -9.37
N ARG A 46 13.95 -1.09 -8.86
CA ARG A 46 13.66 -0.09 -7.82
C ARG A 46 13.59 -0.76 -6.45
N PHE A 47 14.27 -0.16 -5.49
CA PHE A 47 14.19 -0.57 -4.10
C PHE A 47 12.96 0.08 -3.44
N TYR A 48 12.30 -0.65 -2.55
CA TYR A 48 11.29 -0.14 -1.65
C TYR A 48 11.67 -0.49 -0.22
N SER A 49 11.17 0.31 0.72
CA SER A 49 11.35 0.08 2.14
C SER A 49 9.99 0.07 2.79
N TYR A 50 9.75 -0.95 3.61
CA TYR A 50 8.66 -0.89 4.55
C TYR A 50 9.03 0.15 5.61
N SER A 51 10.14 0.02 6.36
CA SER A 51 10.58 0.92 7.45
C SER A 51 10.74 2.42 7.12
N PHE A 52 10.55 2.83 5.86
CA PHE A 52 10.77 4.20 5.36
C PHE A 52 12.23 4.66 5.45
N GLU A 53 13.15 3.72 5.61
CA GLU A 53 14.59 4.00 5.68
C GLU A 53 15.28 3.90 4.31
N GLY A 54 16.35 4.68 4.15
CA GLY A 54 17.24 4.64 3.00
C GLY A 54 16.71 5.36 1.76
N ASN A 55 17.42 5.18 0.64
CA ASN A 55 17.03 5.74 -0.66
C ASN A 55 16.17 4.74 -1.46
N ALA A 56 15.04 4.36 -0.88
CA ALA A 56 14.10 3.39 -1.43
C ALA A 56 12.69 3.97 -1.34
N VAL A 57 11.75 3.52 -2.19
CA VAL A 57 10.35 3.97 -2.17
C VAL A 57 9.68 3.57 -0.83
N PRO A 58 9.25 4.53 0.01
CA PRO A 58 8.42 4.24 1.18
C PRO A 58 7.12 3.51 0.82
N LEU A 59 6.90 2.32 1.38
CA LEU A 59 5.71 1.50 1.14
C LEU A 59 5.01 1.11 2.43
N ALA A 60 3.84 1.70 2.70
CA ALA A 60 3.00 1.38 3.85
C ALA A 60 1.89 0.39 3.45
N LYS A 61 1.89 -0.82 4.02
CA LYS A 61 0.83 -1.84 3.80
C LYS A 61 -0.15 -1.85 4.97
N LEU A 62 -1.24 -1.10 4.86
CA LEU A 62 -2.17 -0.86 5.96
C LEU A 62 -3.05 -2.06 6.33
N HIS A 63 -3.19 -3.03 5.41
CA HIS A 63 -3.88 -4.30 5.67
C HIS A 63 -2.91 -5.48 5.85
N GLY A 64 -1.63 -5.21 6.09
CA GLY A 64 -0.60 -6.24 6.12
C GLY A 64 -0.27 -6.78 4.73
N SER A 65 0.37 -7.93 4.67
CA SER A 65 0.86 -8.51 3.43
C SER A 65 0.91 -10.03 3.49
N ILE A 66 0.72 -10.69 2.34
CA ILE A 66 0.88 -12.14 2.20
C ILE A 66 2.28 -12.63 2.56
N ASP A 67 3.29 -11.77 2.42
CA ASP A 67 4.68 -12.09 2.70
C ASP A 67 5.09 -11.69 4.13
N TRP A 68 4.17 -11.18 4.94
CA TRP A 68 4.42 -10.78 6.34
C TRP A 68 3.91 -11.81 7.33
N ARG A 69 4.47 -11.81 8.54
CA ARG A 69 3.99 -12.60 9.68
C ARG A 69 4.40 -11.97 11.00
N LEU A 70 3.80 -12.45 12.09
CA LEU A 70 4.30 -12.20 13.44
C LEU A 70 5.34 -13.25 13.84
N GLY A 71 6.43 -12.78 14.44
CA GLY A 71 7.52 -13.62 14.95
C GLY A 71 8.24 -14.42 13.87
N LEU A 72 9.13 -15.31 14.30
CA LEU A 72 9.83 -16.24 13.43
C LEU A 72 9.23 -17.64 13.55
N PRO A 73 9.34 -18.47 12.51
CA PRO A 73 8.89 -19.86 12.58
C PRO A 73 9.82 -20.65 13.49
N ASP A 74 9.27 -21.70 14.09
CA ASP A 74 10.04 -22.63 14.89
C ASP A 74 10.84 -23.59 14.01
N THR A 75 10.27 -24.03 12.87
CA THR A 75 10.87 -25.07 12.04
C THR A 75 11.13 -24.67 10.59
N LEU A 76 10.48 -23.62 10.09
CA LEU A 76 10.58 -23.23 8.68
C LEU A 76 11.78 -22.32 8.39
N SER A 77 12.84 -22.88 7.79
CA SER A 77 13.98 -22.09 7.32
C SER A 77 13.64 -21.37 6.00
N LEU A 78 13.35 -20.08 6.11
CA LEU A 78 13.18 -19.11 5.01
C LEU A 78 13.98 -17.85 5.35
N PRO A 79 14.37 -17.02 4.36
CA PRO A 79 15.09 -15.78 4.60
C PRO A 79 14.15 -14.69 5.13
N TRP A 80 13.74 -14.83 6.39
CA TRP A 80 12.93 -13.82 7.08
C TRP A 80 13.76 -12.59 7.39
N GLN A 81 13.18 -11.42 7.14
CA GLN A 81 13.77 -10.12 7.45
C GLN A 81 12.79 -9.33 8.33
N PRO A 82 13.26 -8.65 9.38
CA PRO A 82 12.40 -7.76 10.15
C PRO A 82 11.87 -6.65 9.23
N VAL A 83 10.61 -6.27 9.42
CA VAL A 83 10.00 -5.17 8.66
C VAL A 83 10.48 -3.80 9.18
N GLY A 84 10.86 -3.71 10.46
CA GLY A 84 11.57 -2.57 11.03
C GLY A 84 10.69 -1.40 11.46
N PHE A 85 9.52 -1.67 12.04
CA PHE A 85 8.61 -0.62 12.57
C PHE A 85 8.23 -0.84 14.03
N ASP A 86 8.85 -1.82 14.67
CA ASP A 86 8.37 -2.40 15.92
C ASP A 86 9.04 -1.81 17.17
N ASP A 87 10.02 -0.90 17.05
CA ASP A 87 10.76 -0.10 18.06
C ASP A 87 10.27 -0.20 19.53
N GLY A 88 10.23 -1.41 20.09
CA GLY A 88 9.67 -1.72 21.41
C GLY A 88 8.16 -1.49 21.61
N LEU A 89 7.41 -1.06 20.58
CA LEU A 89 5.96 -0.84 20.68
C LEU A 89 5.16 -2.14 20.64
N MET A 90 5.73 -3.21 20.07
CA MET A 90 5.09 -4.51 19.95
C MET A 90 5.85 -5.59 20.70
N GLN A 91 5.11 -6.51 21.32
CA GLN A 91 5.70 -7.69 21.97
C GLN A 91 6.23 -8.73 20.96
N THR A 92 5.70 -8.73 19.74
CA THR A 92 6.07 -9.69 18.71
C THR A 92 6.37 -8.95 17.41
N PRO A 93 7.63 -8.96 16.92
CA PRO A 93 8.05 -8.25 15.72
C PRO A 93 7.38 -8.80 14.45
N ILE A 94 7.22 -7.94 13.44
CA ILE A 94 6.77 -8.34 12.11
C ILE A 94 7.98 -8.74 11.27
N HIS A 95 7.90 -9.89 10.63
CA HIS A 95 8.90 -10.35 9.67
C HIS A 95 8.27 -10.49 8.28
N SER A 96 9.06 -10.20 7.25
CA SER A 96 8.71 -10.43 5.85
C SER A 96 9.62 -11.47 5.21
N CYS A 97 9.11 -12.19 4.21
CA CYS A 97 9.89 -13.13 3.41
C CYS A 97 9.53 -13.02 1.93
N SER A 98 10.44 -12.48 1.12
CA SER A 98 10.23 -12.26 -0.31
C SER A 98 9.98 -13.55 -1.10
N GLU A 99 10.44 -14.71 -0.62
CA GLU A 99 10.16 -16.00 -1.25
C GLU A 99 8.66 -16.33 -1.23
N LEU A 100 7.90 -15.86 -0.24
CA LEU A 100 6.45 -16.06 -0.15
C LEU A 100 5.66 -15.31 -1.23
N ARG A 101 6.33 -14.56 -2.10
CA ARG A 101 5.70 -13.98 -3.29
C ARG A 101 5.61 -14.98 -4.44
N LEU A 102 6.32 -16.10 -4.32
CA LEU A 102 6.35 -17.14 -5.33
C LEU A 102 5.52 -18.34 -4.86
N LEU A 103 4.66 -18.85 -5.74
CA LEU A 103 3.74 -19.95 -5.41
C LEU A 103 4.45 -21.22 -4.91
N ASN A 104 5.60 -21.52 -5.49
CA ASN A 104 6.47 -22.64 -5.10
C ASN A 104 6.94 -22.56 -3.65
N ALA A 105 7.08 -21.36 -3.06
CA ALA A 105 7.33 -21.25 -1.63
C ALA A 105 6.12 -21.75 -0.84
N TRP A 106 4.89 -21.50 -1.27
CA TRP A 106 3.71 -22.03 -0.57
C TRP A 106 3.55 -23.54 -0.73
N ASN A 107 3.93 -24.07 -1.89
CA ASN A 107 3.70 -25.48 -2.25
C ASN A 107 4.88 -26.43 -1.89
N GLY A 108 5.91 -25.93 -1.22
CA GLY A 108 7.09 -26.73 -0.85
C GLY A 108 6.73 -27.95 0.02
N ALA A 109 7.33 -29.11 -0.28
CA ALA A 109 7.15 -30.34 0.49
C ALA A 109 7.57 -30.11 1.96
N GLY A 110 6.60 -30.17 2.88
CA GLY A 110 6.79 -29.88 4.32
C GLY A 110 5.94 -28.73 4.86
N ARG A 111 5.30 -27.94 3.99
CA ARG A 111 4.41 -26.82 4.36
C ARG A 111 2.94 -27.27 4.31
N GLY A 112 2.60 -28.29 5.12
CA GLY A 112 1.25 -28.87 5.14
C GLY A 112 0.15 -27.84 5.49
N PRO A 113 -1.14 -28.24 5.45
CA PRO A 113 -2.28 -27.34 5.70
C PRO A 113 -2.32 -26.70 7.10
N LEU A 114 -1.47 -27.16 8.03
CA LEU A 114 -1.23 -26.60 9.36
C LEU A 114 0.14 -25.90 9.46
N GLY A 115 0.74 -25.53 8.33
CA GLY A 115 2.09 -25.00 8.26
C GLY A 115 2.25 -23.67 9.00
N GLU A 116 3.48 -23.38 9.45
CA GLU A 116 3.84 -22.18 10.21
C GLU A 116 3.78 -20.87 9.40
N ILE A 117 3.35 -20.93 8.15
CA ILE A 117 3.17 -19.75 7.29
C ILE A 117 1.77 -19.19 7.55
N GLN A 118 1.68 -18.30 8.53
CA GLN A 118 0.48 -17.53 8.85
C GLN A 118 0.69 -16.08 8.41
N PRO A 119 0.16 -15.67 7.25
CA PRO A 119 0.34 -14.31 6.77
C PRO A 119 -0.35 -13.30 7.69
N LEU A 120 0.32 -12.20 8.00
CA LEU A 120 -0.26 -11.08 8.75
C LEU A 120 -1.14 -10.27 7.79
N ILE A 121 -2.45 -10.52 7.83
CA ILE A 121 -3.45 -9.82 7.03
C ILE A 121 -4.53 -9.26 7.96
N VAL A 122 -4.83 -7.98 7.80
CA VAL A 122 -5.97 -7.33 8.46
C VAL A 122 -7.14 -7.35 7.49
N LEU A 123 -8.18 -8.12 7.81
CA LEU A 123 -9.35 -8.24 6.95
C LEU A 123 -10.19 -6.96 6.95
N PRO A 124 -10.81 -6.61 5.81
CA PRO A 124 -11.77 -5.51 5.77
C PRO A 124 -13.04 -5.83 6.59
N GLY A 125 -13.36 -5.05 7.64
CA GLY A 125 -14.64 -5.15 8.35
C GLY A 125 -14.64 -4.63 9.80
N TYR A 126 -15.77 -4.79 10.49
CA TYR A 126 -16.02 -4.30 11.86
C TYR A 126 -15.03 -4.83 12.93
N GLY A 127 -14.35 -5.96 12.68
CA GLY A 127 -13.34 -6.55 13.57
C GLY A 127 -11.94 -5.91 13.48
N LYS A 128 -11.71 -4.99 12.53
CA LYS A 128 -10.40 -4.35 12.25
C LYS A 128 -9.68 -3.85 13.50
N ALA A 129 -10.41 -3.32 14.49
CA ALA A 129 -9.84 -2.69 15.68
C ALA A 129 -8.94 -3.63 16.52
N PHE A 130 -9.17 -4.95 16.49
CA PHE A 130 -8.35 -5.89 17.25
C PHE A 130 -7.06 -6.26 16.50
N ASP A 131 -7.12 -6.38 15.17
CA ASP A 131 -6.01 -6.79 14.31
C ASP A 131 -5.10 -5.61 13.92
N VAL A 132 -5.65 -4.40 13.76
CA VAL A 132 -4.86 -3.18 13.52
C VAL A 132 -3.91 -2.84 14.66
N ARG A 133 -4.08 -3.40 15.88
CA ARG A 133 -3.12 -3.18 16.97
C ARG A 133 -1.71 -3.64 16.61
N GLN A 134 -1.59 -4.69 15.79
CA GLN A 134 -0.31 -5.20 15.31
C GLN A 134 0.27 -4.34 14.17
N LEU A 135 -0.56 -3.50 13.55
CA LEU A 135 -0.14 -2.52 12.55
C LEU A 135 -0.34 -1.09 13.09
N ALA A 136 -0.47 -0.92 14.40
CA ALA A 136 -0.94 0.33 14.99
C ALA A 136 -0.04 1.48 14.61
N TRP A 137 1.27 1.24 14.52
CA TRP A 137 2.24 2.21 14.05
C TRP A 137 1.93 2.76 12.65
N LEU A 138 1.67 1.88 11.68
CA LEU A 138 1.32 2.28 10.30
C LEU A 138 0.02 3.08 10.25
N TRP A 139 -0.91 2.78 11.16
CA TRP A 139 -2.18 3.48 11.29
C TRP A 139 -2.12 4.72 12.18
N TYR A 140 -1.13 4.83 13.06
CA TYR A 140 -1.12 5.86 14.09
C TYR A 140 -0.91 7.21 13.47
N LYS A 141 -0.04 7.31 12.44
CA LYS A 141 0.12 8.55 11.67
C LYS A 141 0.61 8.41 10.22
N PRO A 142 -0.21 7.98 9.24
CA PRO A 142 0.13 8.16 7.84
C PRO A 142 0.03 9.63 7.39
N GLU A 143 -0.31 10.59 8.28
CA GLU A 143 -0.46 12.00 7.90
C GLU A 143 0.83 12.63 7.39
N PHE A 144 1.99 12.11 7.80
CA PHE A 144 3.27 12.58 7.25
C PHE A 144 3.28 12.47 5.71
N ALA A 145 2.63 11.45 5.16
CA ALA A 145 2.55 11.23 3.72
C ALA A 145 1.72 12.32 3.02
N PHE A 146 0.75 12.94 3.70
CA PHE A 146 -0.04 14.05 3.13
C PHE A 146 0.57 15.43 3.40
N GLY A 147 1.38 15.55 4.46
CA GLY A 147 2.10 16.77 4.78
C GLY A 147 3.21 17.09 3.77
N SER A 148 4.01 16.08 3.40
CA SER A 148 5.21 16.27 2.58
C SER A 148 5.00 16.15 1.06
N THR A 149 3.88 15.60 0.59
CA THR A 149 3.66 15.31 -0.84
C THR A 149 3.07 16.50 -1.62
N HIS A 150 3.40 16.63 -2.90
CA HIS A 150 2.81 17.64 -3.77
C HIS A 150 1.42 17.20 -4.25
N ASP A 151 1.34 16.06 -4.92
CA ASP A 151 0.09 15.54 -5.48
C ASP A 151 -0.27 14.18 -4.85
N VAL A 152 -1.56 13.93 -4.72
CA VAL A 152 -2.10 12.70 -4.13
C VAL A 152 -2.87 11.92 -5.20
N PHE A 153 -2.48 10.67 -5.43
CA PHE A 153 -3.17 9.76 -6.33
C PHE A 153 -3.82 8.63 -5.54
N ILE A 154 -5.14 8.49 -5.68
CA ILE A 154 -5.93 7.41 -5.09
C ILE A 154 -6.39 6.50 -6.22
N ILE A 155 -5.92 5.26 -6.24
CA ILE A 155 -6.10 4.34 -7.37
C ILE A 155 -6.87 3.11 -6.92
N GLY A 156 -8.01 2.84 -7.56
CA GLY A 156 -8.79 1.60 -7.38
C GLY A 156 -9.41 1.42 -5.99
N LEU A 157 -9.51 2.47 -5.19
CA LEU A 157 -10.11 2.42 -3.86
C LEU A 157 -11.54 2.95 -3.89
N SER A 158 -12.53 2.08 -3.71
CA SER A 158 -13.95 2.50 -3.72
C SER A 158 -14.38 3.20 -2.43
N LEU A 159 -13.61 3.08 -1.34
CA LEU A 159 -13.90 3.66 -0.01
C LEU A 159 -15.34 3.39 0.47
N SER A 160 -15.61 2.16 0.90
CA SER A 160 -16.93 1.82 1.46
C SER A 160 -17.31 2.72 2.64
N ARG A 161 -18.61 2.99 2.81
CA ARG A 161 -19.14 3.77 3.95
C ARG A 161 -18.80 3.14 5.30
N ASP A 162 -18.66 1.82 5.33
CA ASP A 162 -18.36 1.06 6.55
C ASP A 162 -16.85 0.99 6.87
N ASP A 163 -15.98 1.50 5.99
CA ASP A 163 -14.54 1.55 6.24
C ASP A 163 -14.15 2.77 7.06
N PHE A 164 -14.61 2.79 8.32
CA PHE A 164 -14.51 3.94 9.21
C PHE A 164 -13.08 4.46 9.36
N ILE A 165 -12.08 3.56 9.48
CA ILE A 165 -10.69 3.96 9.75
C ILE A 165 -10.09 4.66 8.53
N ILE A 166 -10.21 4.09 7.33
CA ILE A 166 -9.69 4.71 6.09
C ILE A 166 -10.43 6.01 5.81
N ARG A 167 -11.76 6.01 5.97
CA ARG A 167 -12.57 7.19 5.73
C ARG A 167 -12.21 8.32 6.70
N SER A 168 -12.00 8.02 7.98
CA SER A 168 -11.55 8.99 8.98
C SER A 168 -10.20 9.59 8.59
N LEU A 169 -9.23 8.76 8.21
CA LEU A 169 -7.92 9.20 7.73
C LEU A 169 -8.07 10.20 6.57
N PHE A 170 -8.86 9.88 5.55
CA PHE A 170 -9.04 10.75 4.39
C PHE A 170 -9.81 12.03 4.72
N LEU A 171 -10.87 11.94 5.53
CA LEU A 171 -11.65 13.09 5.97
C LEU A 171 -10.79 14.12 6.72
N HIS A 172 -9.82 13.67 7.50
CA HIS A 172 -8.98 14.55 8.32
C HIS A 172 -7.77 15.12 7.58
N ASN A 173 -7.40 14.57 6.42
CA ASN A 173 -6.19 14.98 5.70
C ASN A 173 -6.47 15.61 4.33
N LEU A 174 -7.25 14.94 3.48
CA LEU A 174 -7.39 15.32 2.07
C LEU A 174 -8.01 16.71 1.85
N PRO A 175 -9.07 17.14 2.58
CA PRO A 175 -9.62 18.49 2.42
C PRO A 175 -8.62 19.61 2.73
N TYR A 176 -7.60 19.32 3.55
CA TYR A 176 -6.65 20.29 4.06
C TYR A 176 -5.28 20.22 3.37
N VAL A 177 -5.14 19.39 2.34
CA VAL A 177 -3.84 19.11 1.69
C VAL A 177 -3.12 20.37 1.22
N THR A 178 -3.84 21.38 0.75
CA THR A 178 -3.28 22.66 0.30
C THR A 178 -2.82 23.57 1.45
N SER A 179 -3.37 23.39 2.65
CA SER A 179 -3.01 24.18 3.84
C SER A 179 -1.87 23.60 4.67
N MET A 180 -1.52 22.32 4.47
CA MET A 180 -0.58 21.61 5.36
C MET A 180 0.88 22.03 5.24
N SER A 181 1.35 22.48 4.08
CA SER A 181 2.77 22.80 3.84
C SER A 181 3.03 24.20 3.30
N GLY A 182 1.98 24.96 2.99
CA GLY A 182 2.10 26.23 2.28
C GLY A 182 2.57 26.12 0.83
N VAL A 183 2.74 24.91 0.29
CA VAL A 183 3.10 24.69 -1.13
C VAL A 183 1.84 24.83 -2.00
N PRO A 184 1.75 25.85 -2.88
CA PRO A 184 0.61 26.00 -3.77
C PRO A 184 0.63 24.95 -4.89
N GLY A 185 -0.53 24.71 -5.51
CA GLY A 185 -0.63 23.89 -6.75
C GLY A 185 -0.90 22.40 -6.56
N ARG A 186 -1.06 21.93 -5.32
CA ARG A 186 -1.38 20.52 -5.02
C ARG A 186 -2.69 20.06 -5.66
N SER A 187 -2.71 18.83 -6.18
CA SER A 187 -3.89 18.19 -6.76
C SER A 187 -4.15 16.81 -6.15
N ILE A 188 -5.43 16.44 -6.06
CA ILE A 188 -5.86 15.09 -5.67
C ILE A 188 -6.54 14.44 -6.88
N TYR A 189 -6.02 13.29 -7.30
CA TYR A 189 -6.57 12.49 -8.39
C TYR A 189 -7.19 11.21 -7.81
N ILE A 190 -8.47 10.98 -8.07
CA ILE A 190 -9.19 9.77 -7.65
C ILE A 190 -9.52 8.99 -8.92
N ILE A 191 -8.84 7.86 -9.13
CA ILE A 191 -8.92 7.02 -10.31
C ILE A 191 -9.60 5.71 -9.93
N ASN A 192 -10.87 5.56 -10.30
CA ASN A 192 -11.65 4.35 -9.99
C ASN A 192 -12.81 4.20 -10.98
N PRO A 193 -12.96 3.06 -11.67
CA PRO A 193 -14.08 2.82 -12.60
C PRO A 193 -15.44 2.70 -11.91
N ASP A 194 -15.48 2.53 -10.59
CA ASP A 194 -16.74 2.38 -9.84
C ASP A 194 -17.56 3.69 -9.88
N PRO A 195 -18.81 3.66 -10.40
CA PRO A 195 -19.66 4.86 -10.46
C PRO A 195 -20.00 5.43 -9.07
N ALA A 196 -19.98 4.61 -8.01
CA ALA A 196 -20.24 5.08 -6.65
C ALA A 196 -19.08 5.88 -6.03
N THR A 197 -17.92 5.96 -6.70
CA THR A 197 -16.73 6.66 -6.21
C THR A 197 -17.03 8.11 -5.80
N ARG A 198 -17.82 8.84 -6.60
CA ARG A 198 -18.14 10.24 -6.27
C ARG A 198 -18.92 10.38 -4.96
N ASP A 199 -19.87 9.47 -4.73
CA ASP A 199 -20.68 9.47 -3.51
C ASP A 199 -19.85 9.05 -2.29
N ASN A 200 -18.95 8.08 -2.45
CA ASN A 200 -18.09 7.59 -1.38
C ASN A 200 -17.07 8.65 -0.92
N TYR A 201 -16.62 9.49 -1.86
CA TYR A 201 -15.73 10.62 -1.61
C TYR A 201 -16.48 11.97 -1.57
N ALA A 202 -17.78 11.97 -1.23
CA ALA A 202 -18.61 13.18 -1.27
C ALA A 202 -18.06 14.39 -0.48
N PHE A 203 -17.25 14.13 0.55
CA PHE A 203 -16.57 15.16 1.35
C PHE A 203 -15.47 15.94 0.60
N LEU A 204 -15.08 15.48 -0.59
CA LEU A 204 -14.13 16.17 -1.48
C LEU A 204 -14.83 16.86 -2.66
N LEU A 205 -16.14 16.68 -2.82
CA LEU A 205 -16.87 17.29 -3.94
C LEU A 205 -16.85 18.82 -3.83
N GLY A 206 -16.63 19.47 -4.97
CA GLY A 206 -16.57 20.92 -5.06
C GLY A 206 -15.21 21.54 -4.74
N LEU A 207 -14.23 20.77 -4.25
CA LEU A 207 -12.88 21.27 -4.03
C LEU A 207 -12.14 21.48 -5.37
N PRO A 208 -11.56 22.67 -5.63
CA PRO A 208 -11.03 23.03 -6.95
C PRO A 208 -9.77 22.26 -7.35
N PHE A 209 -9.10 21.62 -6.39
CA PHE A 209 -7.89 20.82 -6.57
C PHE A 209 -8.16 19.30 -6.65
N VAL A 210 -9.43 18.87 -6.62
CA VAL A 210 -9.79 17.46 -6.71
C VAL A 210 -10.23 17.11 -8.13
N ARG A 211 -9.79 15.95 -8.63
CA ARG A 211 -10.12 15.41 -9.96
C ARG A 211 -10.62 13.98 -9.80
N PHE A 212 -11.84 13.73 -10.28
CA PHE A 212 -12.44 12.40 -10.33
C PHE A 212 -12.29 11.84 -11.75
N LEU A 213 -11.54 10.75 -11.88
CA LEU A 213 -11.29 10.01 -13.11
C LEU A 213 -12.02 8.66 -12.99
N CYS A 214 -13.27 8.63 -13.46
CA CYS A 214 -14.17 7.49 -13.31
C CYS A 214 -13.90 6.40 -14.37
N GLU A 215 -12.67 5.88 -14.39
CA GLU A 215 -12.18 4.94 -15.39
C GLU A 215 -11.13 3.97 -14.81
N PRO A 216 -10.85 2.83 -15.47
CA PRO A 216 -9.79 1.93 -15.05
C PRO A 216 -8.42 2.59 -15.09
N PHE A 217 -7.55 2.23 -14.15
CA PHE A 217 -6.16 2.68 -14.15
C PHE A 217 -5.43 2.22 -15.43
N SER A 218 -4.65 3.13 -16.02
CA SER A 218 -4.11 2.97 -17.38
C SER A 218 -2.83 3.78 -17.57
N GLU A 219 -2.15 3.59 -18.70
CA GLU A 219 -0.92 4.34 -19.02
C GLU A 219 -1.14 5.86 -19.12
N ALA A 220 -2.35 6.32 -19.45
CA ALA A 220 -2.66 7.74 -19.50
C ALA A 220 -2.53 8.40 -18.12
N HIS A 221 -2.93 7.70 -17.06
CA HIS A 221 -2.81 8.15 -15.68
C HIS A 221 -1.36 8.21 -15.22
N VAL A 222 -0.60 7.19 -15.60
CA VAL A 222 0.85 7.07 -15.37
C VAL A 222 1.59 8.23 -16.06
N ALA A 223 1.15 8.66 -17.24
CA ALA A 223 1.70 9.86 -17.89
C ALA A 223 1.29 11.19 -17.23
N ILE A 224 0.19 11.24 -16.48
CA ILE A 224 -0.17 12.41 -15.65
C ILE A 224 0.81 12.51 -14.48
N MET A 225 1.10 11.39 -13.81
CA MET A 225 2.04 11.33 -12.69
C MET A 225 3.43 11.83 -13.09
N GLU A 226 3.94 11.47 -14.27
CA GLU A 226 5.24 11.95 -14.79
C GLU A 226 5.30 13.48 -14.92
N LYS A 227 4.19 14.11 -15.30
CA LYS A 227 4.12 15.56 -15.48
C LYS A 227 4.02 16.31 -14.14
N CYS A 228 3.64 15.59 -13.08
CA CYS A 228 3.57 16.10 -11.72
C CYS A 228 4.90 15.98 -10.98
N LEU A 229 5.91 15.31 -11.55
CA LEU A 229 7.25 15.26 -10.97
C LEU A 229 7.93 16.63 -11.12
N PRO A 230 8.57 17.14 -10.05
CA PRO A 230 9.27 18.43 -10.06
C PRO A 230 10.50 18.46 -10.99
#